data_AF-A0A7J9K7Z2-F1
#
_entry.id   AF-A0A7J9K7Z2-F1
#
_cell.length_a   1.000
_cell.length_b   1.000
_cell.length_c   1.000
_cell.angle_alpha   90.00
_cell.angle_beta   90.00
_cell.angle_gamma   90.00
#
_symmetry.space_group_name_H-M   'P 1'
#
loop_
_entity.id
_entity.type
_entity.pdbx_description
1 polymer ?
#
loop_
_entity_poly.entity_id
_entity_poly.type
_entity_poly.pdbx_seq_one_letter_code
_entity_poly.pdbx_strand_id
1 'polypeptide(L)'
;MGRMEAIWGKDCREYKPERWLRDGRYMSESAYKFTAFNGGPRLCLGRDFAYYQMKFVAASILYRYRVEVVKGHVVVPKLALTMYMKHGLKVNLIKRHESELQWPPPSLQFSGSLDSAVAMVNVPKTKKTYCKSKECRKHTLHKVTQYKKGKDSLAAQGKRRYDRKQSGYGGQTKPVFHKKAKTTKKIVLRLQCQGCKHVSQHPIKRCKHFEIGGDKKGKGTSLF
;
A
#
# COMPACT_ATOMS: atom_id res chain seq x y z
N MET A 1 -2.61 26.33 -20.37
CA MET A 1 -1.84 25.09 -20.61
C MET A 1 -2.70 23.86 -20.94
N GLY A 2 -3.65 23.44 -20.10
CA GLY A 2 -4.41 22.19 -20.33
C GLY A 2 -5.26 22.11 -21.61
N ARG A 3 -5.48 23.22 -22.32
CA ARG A 3 -6.23 23.30 -23.59
C ARG A 3 -5.43 23.98 -24.71
N MET A 4 -4.10 23.97 -24.61
CA MET A 4 -3.22 24.58 -25.62
C MET A 4 -2.86 23.55 -26.68
N GLU A 5 -3.14 23.87 -27.94
CA GLU A 5 -2.83 23.00 -29.09
C GLU A 5 -1.34 22.69 -29.21
N ALA A 6 -0.47 23.67 -28.95
CA ALA A 6 0.99 23.47 -28.99
C ALA A 6 1.50 22.40 -28.00
N ILE A 7 0.76 22.11 -26.92
CA ILE A 7 1.16 21.14 -25.89
C ILE A 7 0.44 19.80 -26.06
N TRP A 8 -0.85 19.85 -26.44
CA TRP A 8 -1.75 18.70 -26.42
C TRP A 8 -2.25 18.26 -27.80
N GLY A 9 -1.88 18.95 -28.87
CA GLY A 9 -2.31 18.68 -30.24
C GLY A 9 -3.69 19.25 -30.58
N LYS A 10 -4.13 19.00 -31.82
CA LYS A 10 -5.39 19.53 -32.39
C LYS A 10 -6.64 19.11 -31.59
N ASP A 11 -6.58 17.95 -30.95
CA ASP A 11 -7.65 17.36 -30.16
C ASP A 11 -7.59 17.75 -28.67
N CYS A 12 -6.87 18.81 -28.31
CA CYS A 12 -6.73 19.29 -26.92
C CYS A 12 -8.04 19.70 -26.23
N ARG A 13 -9.15 19.82 -26.97
CA ARG A 13 -10.48 20.17 -26.47
C ARG A 13 -11.39 18.94 -26.26
N GLU A 14 -10.98 17.79 -26.75
CA GLU A 14 -11.76 16.55 -26.68
C GLU A 14 -11.38 15.74 -25.43
N TYR A 15 -12.36 15.08 -24.82
CA TYR A 15 -12.10 14.13 -23.75
C TYR A 15 -11.66 12.79 -24.34
N LYS A 16 -10.34 12.53 -24.29
CA LYS A 16 -9.71 11.29 -24.79
C LYS A 16 -8.85 10.64 -23.70
N PRO A 17 -9.42 9.79 -22.83
CA PRO A 17 -8.68 9.13 -21.77
C PRO A 17 -7.55 8.23 -22.29
N GLU A 18 -7.70 7.68 -23.50
CA GLU A 18 -6.72 6.83 -24.19
C GLU A 18 -5.36 7.52 -24.35
N ARG A 19 -5.32 8.86 -24.33
CA ARG A 19 -4.06 9.63 -24.34
C ARG A 19 -3.10 9.22 -23.21
N TRP A 20 -3.65 8.81 -22.08
CA TRP A 20 -2.90 8.39 -20.91
C TRP A 20 -3.06 6.90 -20.61
N LEU A 21 -3.76 6.13 -21.45
CA LEU A 21 -3.90 4.69 -21.30
C LEU A 21 -3.25 3.97 -22.49
N ARG A 22 -2.15 3.27 -22.24
CA ARG A 22 -1.54 2.34 -23.21
C ARG A 22 -1.74 0.92 -22.70
N ASP A 23 -2.40 0.07 -23.47
CA ASP A 23 -2.71 -1.32 -23.10
C ASP A 23 -3.39 -1.43 -21.71
N GLY A 24 -4.34 -0.52 -21.43
CA GLY A 24 -5.04 -0.45 -20.13
C GLY A 24 -4.18 0.04 -18.96
N ARG A 25 -2.92 0.41 -19.19
CA ARG A 25 -2.02 0.95 -18.17
C ARG A 25 -1.92 2.47 -18.28
N TYR A 26 -2.06 3.12 -17.13
CA TYR A 26 -1.87 4.56 -17.03
C TYR A 26 -0.41 4.93 -17.29
N MET A 27 -0.19 5.80 -18.27
CA MET A 27 1.10 6.37 -18.64
C MET A 27 1.07 7.87 -18.33
N SER A 28 1.82 8.29 -17.31
CA SER A 28 1.92 9.70 -16.95
C SER A 28 2.71 10.47 -18.01
N GLU A 29 2.20 11.62 -18.41
CA GLU A 29 2.92 12.57 -19.26
C GLU A 29 4.00 13.33 -18.47
N SER A 30 4.92 14.01 -19.16
CA SER A 30 5.97 14.79 -18.47
C SER A 30 5.36 15.82 -17.50
N ALA A 31 5.95 15.95 -16.31
CA ALA A 31 5.51 16.93 -15.31
C ALA A 31 5.60 18.38 -15.81
N TYR A 32 6.43 18.64 -16.82
CA TYR A 32 6.58 19.96 -17.45
C TYR A 32 5.44 20.32 -18.41
N LYS A 33 4.69 19.34 -18.93
CA LYS A 33 3.45 19.63 -19.70
C LYS A 33 2.27 20.00 -18.79
N PHE A 34 2.34 19.65 -17.51
CA PHE A 34 1.34 20.00 -16.49
C PHE A 34 2.00 20.72 -15.30
N THR A 35 2.23 22.02 -15.46
CA THR A 35 3.06 22.78 -14.51
C THR A 35 2.36 23.15 -13.19
N ALA A 36 1.16 22.64 -12.90
CA ALA A 36 0.41 23.01 -11.69
C ALA A 36 1.20 22.70 -10.39
N PHE A 37 2.09 21.70 -10.44
CA PHE A 37 2.97 21.35 -9.32
C PHE A 37 4.47 21.54 -9.66
N ASN A 38 4.78 22.15 -10.80
CA ASN A 38 6.11 22.19 -11.42
C ASN A 38 6.70 20.78 -11.70
N GLY A 39 7.94 20.72 -12.17
CA GLY A 39 8.69 19.49 -12.39
C GLY A 39 10.10 19.57 -11.80
N GLY A 40 10.78 18.43 -11.70
CA GLY A 40 12.17 18.37 -11.25
C GLY A 40 12.37 18.60 -9.74
N PRO A 41 13.56 19.06 -9.30
CA PRO A 41 13.91 19.23 -7.88
C PRO A 41 13.03 20.25 -7.12
N ARG A 42 12.29 21.10 -7.84
CA ARG A 42 11.40 22.13 -7.28
C ARG A 42 9.92 21.72 -7.33
N LEU A 43 9.65 20.41 -7.41
CA LEU A 43 8.30 19.87 -7.35
C LEU A 43 7.60 20.28 -6.05
N CYS A 44 6.32 20.67 -6.16
CA CYS A 44 5.51 20.98 -4.99
C CYS A 44 5.43 19.79 -4.03
N LEU A 45 5.82 20.00 -2.77
CA LEU A 45 5.74 19.00 -1.70
C LEU A 45 4.29 18.51 -1.48
N GLY A 46 3.30 19.37 -1.74
CA GLY A 46 1.88 19.06 -1.59
C GLY A 46 1.23 18.31 -2.76
N ARG A 47 1.97 17.95 -3.83
CA ARG A 47 1.42 17.34 -5.04
C ARG A 47 0.61 16.07 -4.76
N ASP A 48 1.20 15.12 -4.05
CA ASP A 48 0.56 13.82 -3.83
C ASP A 48 -0.67 13.97 -2.94
N PHE A 49 -0.58 14.80 -1.90
CA PHE A 49 -1.70 15.13 -1.03
C PHE A 49 -2.87 15.74 -1.81
N ALA A 50 -2.59 16.73 -2.67
CA ALA A 50 -3.60 17.36 -3.52
C ALA A 50 -4.27 16.34 -4.47
N TYR A 51 -3.49 15.42 -5.06
CA TYR A 51 -4.07 14.36 -5.90
C TYR A 51 -4.92 13.37 -5.12
N TYR A 52 -4.54 12.99 -3.90
CA TYR A 52 -5.36 12.13 -3.07
C TYR A 52 -6.69 12.79 -2.72
N GLN A 53 -6.66 14.05 -2.29
CA GLN A 53 -7.87 14.80 -1.99
C GLN A 53 -8.77 14.94 -3.23
N MET A 54 -8.19 15.33 -4.37
CA MET A 54 -8.92 15.47 -5.63
C MET A 54 -9.59 14.16 -6.06
N LYS A 55 -8.85 13.03 -6.01
CA LYS A 55 -9.39 11.71 -6.38
C LYS A 55 -10.52 11.28 -5.44
N PHE A 56 -10.36 11.51 -4.14
CA PHE A 56 -11.37 11.17 -3.15
C PHE A 56 -12.66 11.98 -3.35
N VAL A 57 -12.53 13.29 -3.53
CA VAL A 57 -13.67 14.18 -3.78
C VAL A 57 -14.34 13.84 -5.12
N ALA A 58 -13.57 13.68 -6.19
CA ALA A 58 -14.12 13.35 -7.51
C ALA A 58 -14.83 11.99 -7.49
N ALA A 59 -14.23 10.96 -6.90
CA ALA A 59 -14.85 9.64 -6.79
C ALA A 59 -16.14 9.70 -5.95
N SER A 60 -16.13 10.44 -4.84
CA SER A 60 -17.32 10.58 -3.98
C SER A 60 -18.49 11.25 -4.69
N ILE A 61 -18.21 12.30 -5.47
CA ILE A 61 -19.23 13.02 -6.24
C ILE A 61 -19.73 12.15 -7.39
N LEU A 62 -18.84 11.59 -8.21
CA LEU A 62 -19.21 10.80 -9.38
C LEU A 62 -19.95 9.50 -9.01
N TYR A 63 -19.63 8.93 -7.85
CA TYR A 63 -20.31 7.75 -7.33
C TYR A 63 -21.76 8.04 -6.92
N ARG A 64 -22.02 9.19 -6.28
CA ARG A 64 -23.34 9.49 -5.70
C ARG A 64 -24.24 10.33 -6.60
N TYR A 65 -23.65 11.07 -7.53
CA TYR A 65 -24.35 12.07 -8.33
C TYR A 65 -24.00 11.94 -9.81
N ARG A 66 -24.98 12.25 -10.67
CA ARG A 66 -24.75 12.66 -12.05
C ARG A 66 -24.55 14.17 -12.05
N VAL A 67 -23.48 14.63 -12.68
CA VAL A 67 -23.08 16.03 -12.69
C VAL A 67 -23.39 16.59 -14.07
N GLU A 68 -24.32 17.54 -14.15
CA GLU A 68 -24.67 18.21 -15.40
C GLU A 68 -24.29 19.68 -15.34
N VAL A 69 -23.52 20.17 -16.31
CA VAL A 69 -23.18 21.60 -16.39
C VAL A 69 -24.43 22.38 -16.81
N VAL A 70 -24.70 23.51 -16.15
CA VAL A 70 -25.83 24.38 -16.49
C VAL A 70 -25.70 24.84 -17.96
N LYS A 71 -26.78 24.66 -18.73
CA LYS A 71 -26.81 25.02 -20.16
C LYS A 71 -26.45 26.50 -20.34
N GLY A 72 -25.55 26.80 -21.28
CA GLY A 72 -25.10 28.16 -21.57
C GLY A 72 -24.10 28.74 -20.55
N HIS A 73 -23.62 27.96 -19.57
CA HIS A 73 -22.63 28.45 -18.60
C HIS A 73 -21.28 28.73 -19.26
N VAL A 74 -20.86 30.00 -19.24
CA VAL A 74 -19.62 30.46 -19.87
C VAL A 74 -18.41 30.11 -18.99
N VAL A 75 -17.54 29.24 -19.49
CA VAL A 75 -16.33 28.78 -18.79
C VAL A 75 -15.13 29.62 -19.21
N VAL A 76 -14.80 30.64 -18.41
CA VAL A 76 -13.64 31.52 -18.63
C VAL A 76 -12.68 31.45 -17.45
N PRO A 77 -11.38 31.16 -17.68
CA PRO A 77 -10.37 31.23 -16.64
C PRO A 77 -10.12 32.69 -16.25
N LYS A 78 -10.02 32.97 -14.95
CA LYS A 78 -9.55 34.25 -14.44
C LYS A 78 -8.03 34.18 -14.30
N LEU A 79 -7.34 35.18 -14.83
CA LEU A 79 -5.90 35.30 -14.69
C LEU A 79 -5.57 35.71 -13.25
N ALA A 80 -5.35 34.71 -12.40
CA ALA A 80 -4.97 34.84 -10.99
C ALA A 80 -3.96 33.73 -10.65
N LEU A 81 -3.26 33.85 -9.52
CA LEU A 81 -2.21 32.90 -9.09
C LEU A 81 -2.69 31.43 -9.13
N THR A 82 -3.94 31.18 -8.73
CA THR A 82 -4.54 29.83 -8.69
C THR A 82 -5.42 29.50 -9.91
N MET A 83 -5.55 30.42 -10.87
CA MET A 83 -6.28 30.25 -12.14
C MET A 83 -7.70 29.67 -12.00
N TYR A 84 -8.52 30.24 -11.12
CA TYR A 84 -9.91 29.83 -10.94
C TYR A 84 -10.82 30.30 -12.09
N MET A 85 -12.03 29.73 -12.19
CA MET A 85 -13.04 30.15 -13.17
C MET A 85 -13.69 31.47 -12.75
N LYS A 86 -13.74 32.46 -13.65
CA LYS A 86 -14.27 33.81 -13.38
C LYS A 86 -15.70 33.78 -12.83
N HIS A 87 -16.53 32.86 -13.31
CA HIS A 87 -17.94 32.71 -12.93
C HIS A 87 -18.22 31.41 -12.15
N GLY A 88 -17.17 30.77 -11.62
CA GLY A 88 -17.26 29.41 -11.07
C GLY A 88 -17.66 28.37 -12.12
N LEU A 89 -17.99 27.16 -11.68
CA LEU A 89 -18.60 26.10 -12.50
C LEU A 89 -19.99 25.79 -11.94
N LYS A 90 -21.03 26.28 -12.60
CA LYS A 90 -22.41 25.99 -12.19
C LYS A 90 -22.81 24.61 -12.71
N VAL A 91 -23.23 23.75 -11.80
CA VAL A 91 -23.65 22.37 -12.10
C VAL A 91 -24.94 22.02 -11.37
N ASN A 92 -25.74 21.16 -11.98
CA ASN A 92 -26.84 20.44 -11.34
C ASN A 92 -26.31 19.08 -10.88
N LEU A 93 -26.51 18.77 -9.60
CA LEU A 93 -26.17 17.48 -9.01
C LEU A 93 -27.44 16.64 -8.87
N ILE A 94 -27.58 15.64 -9.73
CA ILE A 94 -28.71 14.72 -9.70
C ILE A 94 -28.28 13.48 -8.92
N LYS A 95 -28.93 13.20 -7.78
CA LYS A 95 -28.62 12.01 -6.98
C LYS A 95 -28.88 10.75 -7.81
N ARG A 96 -27.90 9.85 -7.86
CA ARG A 96 -28.07 8.55 -8.52
C ARG A 96 -29.03 7.68 -7.72
N HIS A 97 -29.84 6.89 -8.43
CA HIS A 97 -30.74 5.93 -7.81
C HIS A 97 -29.94 4.82 -7.10
N GLU A 98 -30.49 4.25 -6.04
CA GLU A 98 -29.79 3.25 -5.21
C GLU A 98 -29.40 1.99 -6.00
N SER A 99 -30.17 1.63 -7.03
CA SER A 99 -29.84 0.56 -7.99
C SER A 99 -28.61 0.85 -8.86
N GLU A 100 -28.25 2.13 -9.08
CA GLU A 100 -27.03 2.52 -9.80
C GLU A 100 -25.80 2.58 -8.88
N LEU A 101 -26.00 2.51 -7.56
CA LEU A 101 -24.94 2.55 -6.55
C LEU A 101 -24.39 1.15 -6.24
N GLN A 102 -24.83 0.11 -6.94
CA GLN A 102 -24.28 -1.23 -6.79
C GLN A 102 -22.88 -1.28 -7.38
N TRP A 103 -21.89 -1.52 -6.52
CA TRP A 103 -20.51 -1.78 -6.92
C TRP A 103 -20.26 -3.29 -6.89
N PRO A 104 -19.78 -3.92 -7.99
CA PRO A 104 -19.42 -3.32 -9.27
C PRO A 104 -20.65 -2.95 -10.13
N PRO A 105 -20.56 -1.90 -10.98
CA PRO A 105 -21.64 -1.58 -11.90
C PRO A 105 -21.91 -2.77 -12.84
N PRO A 106 -23.14 -2.96 -13.35
CA PRO A 106 -23.48 -4.09 -14.23
C PRO A 106 -22.54 -4.26 -15.44
N SER A 107 -22.04 -3.16 -16.00
CA SER A 107 -21.06 -3.15 -17.10
C SER A 107 -19.63 -3.54 -16.70
N LEU A 108 -19.38 -3.73 -15.41
CA LEU A 108 -18.09 -3.98 -14.77
C LEU A 108 -18.17 -5.16 -13.80
N GLN A 109 -19.18 -6.03 -13.97
CA GLN A 109 -19.26 -7.31 -13.28
C GLN A 109 -18.13 -8.22 -13.75
N PHE A 110 -16.98 -8.10 -13.09
CA PHE A 110 -15.95 -9.12 -13.16
C PHE A 110 -16.54 -10.40 -12.56
N SER A 111 -16.68 -11.45 -13.37
CA SER A 111 -17.02 -12.81 -12.92
C SER A 111 -15.90 -13.51 -12.14
N GLY A 112 -14.87 -12.77 -11.73
CA GLY A 112 -13.79 -13.27 -10.88
C GLY A 112 -14.11 -13.03 -9.42
N SER A 113 -14.06 -14.08 -8.61
CA SER A 113 -14.03 -13.95 -7.15
C SER A 113 -13.01 -12.88 -6.78
N LEU A 114 -13.46 -11.85 -6.07
CA LEU A 114 -12.57 -11.04 -5.24
C LEU A 114 -12.16 -11.93 -4.06
N ASP A 115 -11.40 -12.98 -4.34
CA ASP A 115 -10.42 -13.46 -3.41
C ASP A 115 -9.54 -12.25 -3.13
N SER A 116 -9.87 -11.60 -2.02
CA SER A 116 -9.06 -10.56 -1.43
C SER A 116 -7.65 -11.07 -1.51
N ALA A 117 -6.84 -10.52 -2.41
CA ALA A 117 -5.46 -10.92 -2.57
C ALA A 117 -4.78 -10.51 -1.28
N VAL A 118 -4.85 -11.39 -0.27
CA VAL A 118 -4.32 -11.16 1.05
C VAL A 118 -2.86 -10.88 0.79
N ALA A 119 -2.40 -9.69 1.15
CA ALA A 119 -1.04 -9.26 0.90
C ALA A 119 -0.08 -10.24 1.61
N MET A 120 0.29 -11.30 0.90
CA MET A 120 1.09 -12.40 1.39
C MET A 120 2.53 -11.92 1.45
N VAL A 121 3.14 -12.01 2.63
CA VAL A 121 4.54 -11.62 2.82
C VAL A 121 5.41 -12.83 2.47
N ASN A 122 6.04 -12.76 1.30
CA ASN A 122 7.01 -13.74 0.84
C ASN A 122 8.44 -13.22 1.07
N VAL A 123 9.27 -14.02 1.75
CA VAL A 123 10.68 -13.71 2.01
C VAL A 123 11.57 -14.77 1.34
N PRO A 124 12.65 -14.40 0.61
CA PRO A 124 13.51 -15.38 -0.05
C PRO A 124 14.25 -16.26 0.97
N LYS A 125 14.52 -17.52 0.58
CA LYS A 125 15.31 -18.48 1.37
C LYS A 125 16.77 -18.05 1.57
N THR A 126 17.28 -17.21 0.68
CA THR A 126 18.64 -16.65 0.73
C THR A 126 18.59 -15.13 0.59
N LYS A 127 19.42 -14.42 1.38
CA LYS A 127 19.51 -12.95 1.34
C LYS A 127 20.98 -12.53 1.47
N LYS A 128 21.44 -11.61 0.61
CA LYS A 128 22.72 -10.93 0.79
C LYS A 128 22.55 -9.82 1.82
N THR A 129 23.29 -9.87 2.92
CA THR A 129 23.25 -8.85 3.97
C THR A 129 24.60 -8.77 4.69
N TYR A 130 24.83 -7.69 5.42
CA TYR A 130 26.05 -7.50 6.18
C TYR A 130 26.17 -8.52 7.32
N CYS A 131 27.31 -9.21 7.40
CA CYS A 131 27.64 -10.12 8.50
C CYS A 131 28.47 -9.38 9.57
N LYS A 132 27.95 -9.34 10.80
CA LYS A 132 28.61 -8.70 11.95
C LYS A 132 29.69 -9.55 12.63
N SER A 133 29.88 -10.80 12.19
CA SER A 133 30.95 -11.65 12.73
C SER A 133 32.31 -11.00 12.52
N LYS A 134 33.19 -11.12 13.51
CA LYS A 134 34.57 -10.60 13.47
C LYS A 134 35.33 -11.15 12.26
N GLU A 135 35.06 -12.39 11.87
CA GLU A 135 35.70 -13.10 10.75
C GLU A 135 35.25 -12.60 9.37
N CYS A 136 34.04 -12.06 9.23
CA CYS A 136 33.48 -11.70 7.93
C CYS A 136 33.50 -10.20 7.67
N ARG A 137 32.88 -9.39 8.55
CA ARG A 137 32.70 -7.93 8.42
C ARG A 137 32.40 -7.43 6.99
N LYS A 138 31.61 -8.19 6.24
CA LYS A 138 31.29 -7.92 4.83
C LYS A 138 29.91 -8.44 4.47
N HIS A 139 29.41 -8.05 3.30
CA HIS A 139 28.14 -8.53 2.77
C HIS A 139 28.28 -9.95 2.23
N THR A 140 27.62 -10.91 2.87
CA THR A 140 27.65 -12.33 2.51
C THR A 140 26.23 -12.87 2.29
N LEU A 141 26.13 -14.03 1.67
CA LEU A 141 24.87 -14.76 1.55
C LEU A 141 24.49 -15.36 2.90
N HIS A 142 23.23 -15.13 3.30
CA HIS A 142 22.65 -15.66 4.52
C HIS A 142 21.48 -16.58 4.18
N LYS A 143 21.44 -17.74 4.83
CA LYS A 143 20.26 -18.63 4.84
C LYS A 143 19.22 -18.03 5.77
N VAL A 144 18.02 -17.81 5.23
CA VAL A 144 16.88 -17.23 5.95
C VAL A 144 15.99 -18.36 6.47
N THR A 145 15.77 -18.40 7.77
CA THR A 145 14.86 -19.34 8.42
C THR A 145 13.93 -18.60 9.37
N GLN A 146 12.76 -19.17 9.66
CA GLN A 146 11.87 -18.61 10.68
C GLN A 146 12.38 -19.00 12.08
N TYR A 147 12.48 -18.04 13.00
CA TYR A 147 12.73 -18.34 14.39
C TYR A 147 11.54 -19.09 15.00
N LYS A 148 11.83 -20.19 15.70
CA LYS A 148 10.86 -20.93 16.51
C LYS A 148 11.30 -20.84 17.97
N LYS A 149 10.35 -20.55 18.87
CA LYS A 149 10.61 -20.59 20.31
C LYS A 149 10.91 -22.04 20.71
N GLY A 150 12.03 -22.27 21.39
CA GLY A 150 12.35 -23.58 21.98
C GLY A 150 11.51 -23.89 23.21
N LYS A 151 11.65 -25.11 23.73
CA LYS A 151 11.07 -25.53 25.01
C LYS A 151 11.69 -24.71 26.15
N ASP A 152 10.88 -24.25 27.08
CA ASP A 152 11.35 -23.49 28.24
C ASP A 152 12.15 -24.42 29.19
N SER A 153 13.32 -23.97 29.63
CA SER A 153 14.21 -24.74 30.52
C SER A 153 13.74 -24.70 31.97
N LEU A 154 13.81 -25.84 32.66
CA LEU A 154 13.46 -25.97 34.09
C LEU A 154 14.56 -25.44 35.02
N ALA A 155 15.81 -25.47 34.58
CA ALA A 155 16.96 -25.04 35.39
C ALA A 155 17.06 -23.50 35.51
N ALA A 156 16.32 -22.77 34.68
CA ALA A 156 16.29 -21.30 34.72
C ALA A 156 15.86 -20.82 36.11
N GLN A 157 16.61 -19.86 36.67
CA GLN A 157 16.37 -19.35 38.04
C GLN A 157 14.92 -18.89 38.26
N GLY A 158 14.31 -18.24 37.26
CA GLY A 158 12.91 -17.81 37.31
C GLY A 158 11.92 -18.96 37.42
N LYS A 159 12.18 -20.07 36.72
CA LYS A 159 11.35 -21.28 36.78
C LYS A 159 11.51 -21.99 38.13
N ARG A 160 12.74 -22.20 38.61
CA ARG A 160 13.01 -22.74 39.96
C ARG A 160 12.32 -21.95 41.07
N ARG A 161 12.37 -20.62 40.99
CA ARG A 161 11.68 -19.72 41.94
C ARG A 161 10.16 -19.84 41.86
N TYR A 162 9.61 -19.90 40.64
CA TYR A 162 8.17 -20.08 40.43
C TYR A 162 7.69 -21.40 41.02
N ASP A 163 8.41 -22.49 40.76
CA ASP A 163 8.05 -23.82 41.23
C ASP A 163 8.08 -23.92 42.77
N ARG A 164 9.11 -23.34 43.41
CA ARG A 164 9.17 -23.22 44.88
C ARG A 164 8.06 -22.35 45.46
N LYS A 165 7.60 -21.34 44.72
CA LYS A 165 6.47 -20.50 45.17
C LYS A 165 5.14 -21.24 45.01
N GLN A 166 5.03 -22.09 44.00
CA GLN A 166 3.83 -22.83 43.69
C GLN A 166 3.65 -24.09 44.56
N SER A 167 4.70 -24.57 45.22
CA SER A 167 4.63 -25.71 46.13
C SER A 167 3.87 -25.39 47.42
N GLY A 168 3.10 -26.35 47.93
CA GLY A 168 2.31 -26.22 49.15
C GLY A 168 0.85 -25.85 48.87
N TYR A 169 0.19 -25.22 49.82
CA TYR A 169 -1.21 -24.79 49.73
C TYR A 169 -1.32 -23.31 49.31
N GLY A 170 -2.48 -22.91 48.79
CA GLY A 170 -2.75 -21.51 48.39
C GLY A 170 -2.94 -21.28 46.89
N GLY A 171 -2.92 -22.34 46.07
CA GLY A 171 -3.34 -22.28 44.66
C GLY A 171 -2.37 -21.50 43.75
N GLN A 172 -2.92 -20.79 42.77
CA GLN A 172 -2.14 -20.12 41.73
C GLN A 172 -1.44 -18.85 42.27
N THR A 173 -0.11 -18.87 42.34
CA THR A 173 0.67 -17.82 43.04
C THR A 173 1.13 -16.64 42.18
N LYS A 174 0.96 -16.71 40.86
CA LYS A 174 1.29 -15.64 39.90
C LYS A 174 0.13 -15.39 38.92
N PRO A 175 -0.06 -14.14 38.47
CA PRO A 175 -1.12 -13.81 37.53
C PRO A 175 -1.06 -14.60 36.23
N VAL A 176 -2.21 -15.07 35.76
CA VAL A 176 -2.38 -15.70 34.44
C VAL A 176 -3.05 -14.70 33.51
N PHE A 177 -2.49 -14.52 32.31
CA PHE A 177 -3.01 -13.54 31.35
C PHE A 177 -4.14 -14.12 30.48
N HIS A 178 -5.37 -13.65 30.67
CA HIS A 178 -6.57 -14.14 29.96
C HIS A 178 -7.01 -13.27 28.76
N LYS A 179 -6.91 -11.93 28.87
CA LYS A 179 -7.49 -10.98 27.89
C LYS A 179 -6.60 -10.76 26.66
N LYS A 180 -6.48 -11.77 25.78
CA LYS A 180 -5.68 -11.69 24.54
C LYS A 180 -6.43 -10.90 23.44
N ALA A 181 -5.86 -9.77 23.00
CA ALA A 181 -6.44 -8.97 21.91
C ALA A 181 -5.72 -9.13 20.55
N LYS A 182 -4.45 -9.55 20.53
CA LYS A 182 -3.66 -9.61 19.29
C LYS A 182 -3.89 -10.94 18.56
N THR A 183 -4.32 -10.85 17.31
CA THR A 183 -4.55 -11.99 16.41
C THR A 183 -3.28 -12.46 15.70
N THR A 184 -2.25 -11.61 15.60
CA THR A 184 -0.99 -11.88 14.90
C THR A 184 0.22 -11.74 15.81
N LYS A 185 1.35 -12.33 15.44
CA LYS A 185 2.66 -12.19 16.12
C LYS A 185 3.67 -11.49 15.20
N LYS A 186 4.70 -10.87 15.77
CA LYS A 186 5.85 -10.42 14.96
C LYS A 186 6.66 -11.66 14.60
N ILE A 187 6.89 -11.87 13.31
CA ILE A 187 7.73 -12.95 12.82
C ILE A 187 9.18 -12.49 12.92
N VAL A 188 10.07 -13.38 13.37
CA VAL A 188 11.50 -13.10 13.49
C VAL A 188 12.24 -14.02 12.52
N LEU A 189 13.03 -13.42 11.63
CA LEU A 189 13.89 -14.13 10.70
C LEU A 189 15.23 -14.42 11.37
N ARG A 190 15.66 -15.68 11.32
CA ARG A 190 16.99 -16.13 11.71
C ARG A 190 17.86 -16.19 10.45
N LEU A 191 18.80 -15.26 10.34
CA LEU A 191 19.75 -15.15 9.24
C LEU A 191 21.07 -15.83 9.65
N GLN A 192 21.42 -16.91 8.99
CA GLN A 192 22.68 -17.63 9.22
C GLN A 192 23.65 -17.34 8.07
N CYS A 193 24.81 -16.75 8.37
CA CYS A 193 25.86 -16.52 7.38
C CYS A 193 26.38 -17.86 6.84
N GLN A 194 26.50 -18.00 5.52
CA GLN A 194 27.02 -19.23 4.92
C GLN A 194 28.54 -19.41 5.12
N GLY A 195 29.29 -18.32 5.28
CA GLY A 195 30.74 -18.36 5.54
C GLY A 195 31.08 -18.73 6.98
N CYS A 196 30.81 -17.84 7.93
CA CYS A 196 31.19 -18.00 9.35
C CYS A 196 30.12 -18.65 10.24
N LYS A 197 28.98 -19.08 9.69
CA LYS A 197 27.84 -19.67 10.44
C LYS A 197 27.23 -18.77 11.53
N HIS A 198 27.68 -17.53 11.66
CA HIS A 198 27.13 -16.55 12.59
C HIS A 198 25.64 -16.31 12.32
N VAL A 199 24.86 -16.22 13.40
CA VAL A 199 23.41 -16.09 13.36
C VAL A 199 22.98 -14.73 13.87
N SER A 200 22.08 -14.07 13.14
CA SER A 200 21.44 -12.82 13.56
C SER A 200 19.92 -12.90 13.44
N GLN A 201 19.21 -12.24 14.36
CA GLN A 201 17.75 -12.24 14.40
C GLN A 201 17.19 -10.89 13.92
N HIS A 202 16.21 -10.93 13.02
CA HIS A 202 15.62 -9.74 12.40
C HIS A 202 14.08 -9.81 12.48
N PRO A 203 13.45 -9.05 13.40
CA PRO A 203 11.99 -9.00 13.50
C PRO A 203 11.40 -8.21 12.32
N ILE A 204 10.32 -8.73 11.74
CA ILE A 204 9.53 -8.02 10.73
C ILE A 204 8.23 -7.45 11.34
N LYS A 205 7.52 -6.62 10.57
CA LYS A 205 6.18 -6.15 10.92
C LYS A 205 5.22 -7.34 11.04
N ARG A 206 4.11 -7.16 11.78
CA ARG A 206 3.09 -8.21 11.95
C ARG A 206 2.39 -8.46 10.63
N CYS A 207 2.22 -9.72 10.26
CA CYS A 207 1.41 -10.16 9.13
C CYS A 207 0.58 -11.39 9.52
N LYS A 208 -0.50 -11.65 8.78
CA LYS A 208 -1.37 -12.82 8.98
C LYS A 208 -0.82 -14.05 8.25
N HIS A 209 -0.42 -13.87 6.99
CA HIS A 209 0.13 -14.92 6.13
C HIS A 209 1.60 -14.63 5.83
N PHE A 210 2.44 -15.65 5.96
CA PHE A 210 3.89 -15.57 5.78
C PHE A 210 4.44 -16.87 5.22
N GLU A 211 5.29 -16.74 4.21
CA GLU A 211 5.97 -17.87 3.58
C GLU A 211 7.45 -17.53 3.31
N ILE A 212 8.28 -18.58 3.23
CA ILE A 212 9.70 -18.45 2.90
C ILE A 212 9.98 -19.21 1.61
N GLY A 213 10.34 -18.47 0.56
CA GLY A 213 10.70 -18.99 -0.75
C GLY A 213 9.51 -19.43 -1.58
N GLY A 214 8.39 -18.72 -1.49
CA GLY A 214 7.31 -18.83 -2.46
C GLY A 214 7.68 -18.19 -3.80
N ASP A 215 6.82 -18.36 -4.79
CA ASP A 215 7.06 -17.84 -6.14
C ASP A 215 7.06 -16.32 -6.18
N LYS A 216 7.94 -15.77 -7.00
CA LYS A 216 7.96 -14.33 -7.25
C LYS A 216 6.73 -14.00 -8.08
N LYS A 217 5.98 -12.97 -7.68
CA LYS A 217 4.87 -12.45 -8.48
C LYS A 217 5.39 -12.06 -9.88
N GLY A 218 4.76 -12.63 -10.91
CA GLY A 218 5.08 -12.33 -12.31
C GLY A 218 4.88 -10.84 -12.63
N LYS A 219 5.65 -10.33 -13.60
CA LYS A 219 5.46 -8.97 -14.11
C LYS A 219 4.26 -8.96 -15.06
N GLY A 220 3.06 -8.86 -14.50
CA GLY A 220 1.83 -8.57 -15.26
C GLY A 220 1.44 -9.64 -16.28
N THR A 221 1.57 -10.92 -15.94
CA THR A 221 0.84 -11.99 -16.65
C THR A 221 -0.66 -11.80 -16.42
N SER A 222 -1.44 -11.86 -17.51
CA SER A 222 -2.90 -11.88 -17.46
C SER A 222 -3.36 -12.96 -16.50
N LEU A 223 -4.41 -12.68 -15.74
CA LEU A 223 -5.09 -13.66 -14.89
C LEU A 223 -5.81 -14.67 -15.78
N PHE A 224 -5.06 -15.63 -16.33
CA PHE A 224 -5.51 -16.87 -16.93
C PHE A 224 -4.52 -17.97 -16.53
#